data_AF-A0A8B8DER9-F1
#
_entry.id   AF-A0A8B8DER9-F1
#
_cell.length_a   1.000
_cell.length_b   1.000
_cell.length_c   1.000
_cell.angle_alpha   90.00
_cell.angle_beta   90.00
_cell.angle_gamma   90.00
#
_symmetry.space_group_name_H-M   'P 1'
#
loop_
_entity.id
_entity.type
_entity.pdbx_description
1 polymer ?
#
loop_
_entity_poly.entity_id
_entity_poly.type
_entity_poly.pdbx_seq_one_letter_code
_entity_poly.pdbx_strand_id
1 'polypeptide(L)'
;MSLIIDAMDQSKTNLPHFTGRLQKGIDPSALLKTHIQGVINHGKGDTSFFIDINEYAHDANLVMNILLKSIYSTRNRNGRLPEILFIQADNCARENKNRFVLGFCELLVKLKVFHEVHLSFLYVGHTHEDIDAAFSVIAEKLRKTDAETLPQLQQLLNGGRLVQGFFDIKGWLSPCLNNISHHSKPLHFRFNSEDRGGASVFYRENSQRPWKTLKANILSAIPKGEPSILFPPNFKNINISGLKTNIDRSQFQFTDKTSYRWWIKFITEIEQMANSAEKVEKYAKRQAFWLLPYLVNKTTRYVDEEEELNPSLAEALDRELDDHRVIIKENKSAMK
;
A
#
# COMPACT_ATOMS: atom_id res chain seq x y z
N MET A 1 12.59 -2.73 -5.43
CA MET A 1 11.21 -2.21 -5.56
C MET A 1 11.21 -0.84 -4.93
N SER A 2 10.60 0.17 -5.55
CA SER A 2 10.60 1.53 -5.02
C SER A 2 9.17 2.06 -5.03
N LEU A 3 8.65 2.36 -3.84
CA LEU A 3 7.32 2.87 -3.60
C LEU A 3 7.40 4.31 -3.09
N ILE A 4 6.55 5.19 -3.60
CA ILE A 4 6.13 6.39 -2.88
C ILE A 4 4.65 6.27 -2.53
N ILE A 5 4.29 6.69 -1.32
CA ILE A 5 2.91 6.67 -0.81
C ILE A 5 2.54 8.05 -0.26
N ASP A 6 1.39 8.55 -0.68
CA ASP A 6 0.87 9.85 -0.24
C ASP A 6 -0.65 9.92 -0.42
N ALA A 7 -1.30 10.88 0.24
CA ALA A 7 -2.75 11.07 0.23
C ALA A 7 -3.11 12.36 -0.51
N MET A 8 -4.09 12.26 -1.41
CA MET A 8 -4.62 13.41 -2.12
C MET A 8 -5.43 14.31 -1.17
N ASP A 9 -5.42 15.62 -1.45
CA ASP A 9 -6.34 16.57 -0.82
C ASP A 9 -7.81 16.14 -0.97
N GLN A 10 -8.45 15.86 0.16
CA GLN A 10 -9.78 15.26 0.28
C GLN A 10 -10.90 16.17 -0.24
N SER A 11 -10.67 17.48 -0.27
CA SER A 11 -11.71 18.44 -0.65
C SER A 11 -12.21 18.24 -2.09
N LYS A 12 -11.37 17.67 -2.96
CA LYS A 12 -11.57 17.55 -4.41
C LYS A 12 -12.37 16.31 -4.83
N THR A 13 -12.51 15.32 -3.96
CA THR A 13 -13.03 13.99 -4.34
C THR A 13 -14.35 13.63 -3.65
N ASN A 14 -14.91 14.56 -2.87
CA ASN A 14 -16.20 14.37 -2.21
C ASN A 14 -17.31 14.09 -3.21
N LEU A 15 -18.21 13.16 -2.88
CA LEU A 15 -19.27 12.70 -3.77
C LEU A 15 -20.68 13.14 -3.30
N PRO A 16 -21.60 13.42 -4.24
CA PRO A 16 -21.38 13.53 -5.69
C PRO A 16 -20.52 14.74 -6.03
N HIS A 17 -19.61 14.57 -6.98
CA HIS A 17 -18.78 15.64 -7.54
C HIS A 17 -19.37 16.09 -8.87
N PHE A 18 -19.77 17.36 -8.94
CA PHE A 18 -20.18 18.02 -10.18
C PHE A 18 -19.17 19.10 -10.56
N THR A 19 -18.93 19.26 -11.85
CA THR A 19 -18.08 20.29 -12.42
C THR A 19 -18.65 21.68 -12.17
N GLY A 20 -17.74 22.66 -11.98
CA GLY A 20 -18.13 24.04 -11.69
C GLY A 20 -18.40 24.29 -10.20
N ARG A 21 -19.32 25.23 -9.92
CA ARG A 21 -19.62 25.65 -8.55
C ARG A 21 -20.70 24.76 -7.95
N LEU A 22 -20.53 24.43 -6.67
CA LEU A 22 -21.55 23.72 -5.91
C LEU A 22 -22.90 24.47 -5.96
N GLN A 23 -23.98 23.75 -6.24
CA GLN A 23 -25.32 24.32 -6.32
C GLN A 23 -25.71 25.00 -4.99
N LYS A 24 -26.42 26.13 -5.10
CA LYS A 24 -26.99 26.81 -3.93
C LYS A 24 -27.91 25.86 -3.17
N GLY A 25 -27.70 25.77 -1.86
CA GLY A 25 -28.49 24.92 -0.97
C GLY A 25 -27.96 23.50 -0.77
N ILE A 26 -26.84 23.13 -1.39
CA ILE A 26 -26.11 21.91 -1.00
C ILE A 26 -25.21 22.24 0.19
N ASP A 27 -25.24 21.39 1.22
CA ASP A 27 -24.34 21.49 2.36
C ASP A 27 -23.03 20.73 2.04
N PRO A 28 -21.88 21.43 1.88
CA PRO A 28 -20.60 20.78 1.56
C PRO A 28 -20.13 19.81 2.66
N SER A 29 -20.56 19.99 3.90
CA SER A 29 -20.18 19.12 5.03
C SER A 29 -20.89 17.77 4.97
N ALA A 30 -22.05 17.71 4.32
CA ALA A 30 -22.89 16.52 4.18
C ALA A 30 -22.72 15.79 2.84
N LEU A 31 -21.64 16.06 2.10
CA LEU A 31 -21.21 15.22 0.97
C LEU A 31 -20.54 13.94 1.50
N LEU A 32 -20.58 12.86 0.72
CA LEU A 32 -19.82 11.65 1.02
C LEU A 32 -18.33 11.98 0.91
N LYS A 33 -17.65 12.00 2.06
CA LYS A 33 -16.22 12.25 2.12
C LYS A 33 -15.48 11.05 1.58
N THR A 34 -14.52 11.29 0.69
CA THR A 34 -13.62 10.26 0.19
C THR A 34 -12.18 10.67 0.45
N HIS A 35 -11.36 9.67 0.71
CA HIS A 35 -9.93 9.80 0.91
C HIS A 35 -9.23 8.94 -0.14
N ILE A 36 -8.35 9.56 -0.93
CA ILE A 36 -7.61 8.86 -1.98
C ILE A 36 -6.15 8.74 -1.55
N GLN A 37 -5.71 7.51 -1.30
CA GLN A 37 -4.30 7.21 -1.11
C GLN A 37 -3.70 6.76 -2.45
N GLY A 38 -2.63 7.43 -2.88
CA GLY A 38 -1.85 7.04 -4.04
C GLY A 38 -0.64 6.19 -3.65
N VAL A 39 -0.28 5.25 -4.52
CA VAL A 39 1.01 4.54 -4.47
C VAL A 39 1.59 4.50 -5.87
N ILE A 40 2.81 5.04 -6.04
CA ILE A 40 3.59 4.85 -7.27
C ILE A 40 4.67 3.81 -7.01
N ASN A 41 4.70 2.77 -7.85
CA ASN A 41 5.80 1.82 -7.91
C ASN A 41 6.72 2.18 -9.08
N HIS A 42 7.76 2.96 -8.79
CA HIS A 42 8.70 3.48 -9.81
C HIS A 42 9.38 2.39 -10.62
N GLY A 43 9.71 1.26 -9.99
CA GLY A 43 10.35 0.12 -10.67
C GLY A 43 9.47 -0.56 -11.72
N LYS A 44 8.19 -0.14 -11.82
CA LYS A 44 7.20 -0.68 -12.75
C LYS A 44 6.45 0.40 -13.55
N GLY A 45 6.65 1.68 -13.24
CA GLY A 45 5.83 2.76 -13.81
C GLY A 45 4.34 2.58 -13.52
N ASP A 46 4.00 1.98 -12.37
CA ASP A 46 2.63 1.67 -11.98
C ASP A 46 2.15 2.66 -10.92
N THR A 47 0.96 3.23 -11.11
CA THR A 47 0.32 4.15 -10.17
C THR A 47 -1.04 3.57 -9.78
N SER A 48 -1.19 3.25 -8.51
CA SER A 48 -2.42 2.71 -7.93
C SER A 48 -3.08 3.73 -7.02
N PHE A 49 -4.40 3.85 -7.14
CA PHE A 49 -5.21 4.68 -6.26
C PHE A 49 -6.17 3.83 -5.43
N PHE A 50 -6.22 4.12 -4.15
CA PHE A 50 -6.97 3.43 -3.12
C PHE A 50 -7.99 4.41 -2.53
N ILE A 51 -9.28 4.07 -2.59
CA ILE A 51 -10.39 4.92 -2.15
C ILE A 51 -10.90 4.42 -0.82
N ASP A 52 -10.89 5.27 0.19
CA ASP A 52 -11.61 5.09 1.45
C ASP A 52 -12.78 6.08 1.49
N ILE A 53 -13.97 5.65 1.91
CA ILE A 53 -15.13 6.56 2.05
C ILE A 53 -15.18 7.19 3.45
N ASN A 54 -13.99 7.45 4.02
CA ASN A 54 -13.77 8.00 5.35
C ASN A 54 -14.34 7.13 6.49
N GLU A 55 -14.35 5.80 6.27
CA GLU A 55 -14.89 4.83 7.22
C GLU A 55 -13.81 4.25 8.16
N TYR A 56 -12.55 4.36 7.73
CA TYR A 56 -11.37 4.00 8.51
C TYR A 56 -10.65 5.22 9.07
N ALA A 57 -9.88 5.02 10.14
CA ALA A 57 -8.97 6.05 10.60
C ALA A 57 -7.80 6.16 9.62
N HIS A 58 -7.45 7.40 9.24
CA HIS A 58 -6.25 7.70 8.46
C HIS A 58 -5.04 7.69 9.39
N ASP A 59 -4.57 6.47 9.72
CA ASP A 59 -3.46 6.20 10.63
C ASP A 59 -2.53 5.09 10.09
N ALA A 60 -1.57 4.64 10.91
CA ALA A 60 -0.63 3.60 10.50
C ALA A 60 -1.26 2.28 10.01
N ASN A 61 -2.48 1.92 10.44
CA ASN A 61 -3.17 0.74 9.90
C ASN A 61 -3.47 0.92 8.41
N LEU A 62 -3.95 2.10 8.00
CA LEU A 62 -4.24 2.40 6.60
C LEU A 62 -2.97 2.22 5.74
N VAL A 63 -1.88 2.87 6.17
CA VAL A 63 -0.58 2.83 5.49
C VAL A 63 -0.05 1.40 5.37
N MET A 64 0.01 0.64 6.47
CA MET A 64 0.55 -0.72 6.46
C MET A 64 -0.30 -1.67 5.60
N ASN A 65 -1.63 -1.56 5.64
CA ASN A 65 -2.50 -2.38 4.79
C ASN A 65 -2.32 -2.04 3.29
N ILE A 66 -2.20 -0.75 2.94
CA ILE A 66 -1.98 -0.33 1.55
C ILE A 66 -0.60 -0.76 1.04
N LEU A 67 0.45 -0.61 1.85
CA LEU A 67 1.79 -1.13 1.53
C LEU A 67 1.75 -2.64 1.30
N LEU A 68 1.10 -3.39 2.19
CA LEU A 68 0.97 -4.84 2.07
C LEU A 68 0.25 -5.26 0.79
N LYS A 69 -0.88 -4.62 0.46
CA LYS A 69 -1.62 -4.84 -0.80
C LYS A 69 -0.76 -4.49 -2.03
N SER A 70 0.04 -3.41 -1.96
CA SER A 70 0.90 -2.96 -3.06
C SER A 70 2.09 -3.91 -3.30
N ILE A 71 2.72 -4.39 -2.23
CA ILE A 71 3.78 -5.41 -2.27
C ILE A 71 3.23 -6.71 -2.87
N TYR A 72 2.07 -7.17 -2.39
CA TYR A 72 1.43 -8.38 -2.89
C TYR A 72 1.02 -8.28 -4.36
N SER A 73 0.42 -7.17 -4.79
CA SER A 73 0.12 -6.92 -6.20
C SER A 73 1.39 -7.02 -7.07
N THR A 74 2.50 -6.45 -6.58
CA THR A 74 3.79 -6.51 -7.26
C THR A 74 4.35 -7.94 -7.33
N ARG A 75 4.23 -8.72 -6.25
CA ARG A 75 4.63 -10.13 -6.25
C ARG A 75 3.80 -10.95 -7.23
N ASN A 76 2.47 -10.82 -7.20
CA ASN A 76 1.57 -11.58 -8.07
C ASN A 76 1.83 -11.27 -9.56
N ARG A 77 2.11 -10.02 -9.89
CA ARG A 77 2.36 -9.62 -11.28
C ARG A 77 3.71 -10.09 -11.81
N ASN A 78 4.75 -10.12 -10.97
CA ASN A 78 6.12 -10.42 -11.41
C ASN A 78 6.60 -11.85 -11.05
N GLY A 79 5.80 -12.63 -10.32
CA GLY A 79 6.17 -13.92 -9.75
C GLY A 79 7.11 -13.83 -8.54
N ARG A 80 7.98 -12.81 -8.48
CA ARG A 80 8.92 -12.58 -7.39
C ARG A 80 9.02 -11.11 -6.97
N LEU A 81 9.42 -10.89 -5.72
CA LEU A 81 9.83 -9.59 -5.21
C LEU A 81 11.35 -9.42 -5.40
N PRO A 82 11.84 -8.19 -5.64
CA PRO A 82 13.26 -7.90 -5.55
C PRO A 82 13.74 -7.95 -4.10
N GLU A 83 15.04 -8.03 -3.88
CA GLU A 83 15.63 -8.14 -2.54
C GLU A 83 15.49 -6.88 -1.69
N ILE A 84 15.49 -5.71 -2.33
CA ILE A 84 15.46 -4.42 -1.65
C ILE A 84 14.14 -3.69 -1.91
N LEU A 85 13.50 -3.20 -0.86
CA LEU A 85 12.34 -2.32 -0.90
C LEU A 85 12.74 -0.90 -0.46
N PHE A 86 12.46 0.10 -1.29
CA PHE A 86 12.53 1.50 -0.93
C PHE A 86 11.11 2.03 -0.77
N ILE A 87 10.84 2.74 0.33
CA ILE A 87 9.58 3.41 0.62
C ILE A 87 9.90 4.88 0.86
N GLN A 88 9.33 5.76 0.05
CA GLN A 88 9.26 7.18 0.29
C GLN A 88 7.86 7.50 0.82
N ALA A 89 7.77 8.22 1.94
CA ALA A 89 6.51 8.58 2.55
C ALA A 89 6.56 9.98 3.14
N ASP A 90 5.39 10.53 3.40
CA ASP A 90 5.28 11.85 3.99
C ASP A 90 5.65 11.83 5.49
N ASN A 91 6.14 12.94 6.05
CA ASN A 91 6.62 13.02 7.44
C ASN A 91 5.48 13.22 8.47
N CYS A 92 4.38 12.50 8.29
CA CYS A 92 3.21 12.53 9.16
C CYS A 92 3.34 11.50 10.29
N ALA A 93 3.40 11.96 11.54
CA ALA A 93 3.53 11.08 12.71
C ALA A 93 2.30 10.16 12.91
N ARG A 94 1.11 10.60 12.52
CA ARG A 94 -0.14 9.82 12.68
C ARG A 94 -0.15 8.57 11.79
N GLU A 95 0.35 8.71 10.57
CA GLU A 95 0.19 7.73 9.50
C GLU A 95 1.50 7.00 9.20
N ASN A 96 2.54 7.76 8.83
CA ASN A 96 3.76 7.22 8.24
C ASN A 96 4.90 7.11 9.26
N LYS A 97 5.29 8.21 9.90
CA LYS A 97 6.48 8.26 10.76
C LYS A 97 6.15 7.93 12.20
N ASN A 98 5.87 6.66 12.45
CA ASN A 98 5.60 6.14 13.79
C ASN A 98 6.20 4.75 13.99
N ARG A 99 6.22 4.32 15.26
CA ARG A 99 6.75 3.03 15.67
C ARG A 99 6.11 1.82 14.98
N PHE A 100 4.85 1.93 14.53
CA PHE A 100 4.14 0.82 13.90
C PHE A 100 4.65 0.59 12.48
N VAL A 101 4.77 1.64 11.66
CA VAL A 101 5.33 1.53 10.30
C VAL A 101 6.80 1.13 10.35
N LEU A 102 7.57 1.67 11.30
CA LEU A 102 8.95 1.27 11.53
C LEU A 102 9.06 -0.22 11.90
N GLY A 103 8.24 -0.69 12.83
CA GLY A 103 8.19 -2.09 13.22
C GLY A 103 7.72 -3.00 12.09
N PHE A 104 6.78 -2.55 11.26
CA PHE A 104 6.33 -3.28 10.07
C PHE A 104 7.46 -3.43 9.04
N CYS A 105 8.27 -2.40 8.81
CA CYS A 105 9.44 -2.49 7.93
C CYS A 105 10.47 -3.49 8.48
N GLU A 106 10.74 -3.48 9.78
CA GLU A 106 11.61 -4.49 10.41
C GLU A 106 11.01 -5.90 10.31
N LEU A 107 9.68 -6.04 10.44
CA LEU A 107 8.99 -7.32 10.31
C LEU A 107 9.19 -7.93 8.92
N LEU A 108 9.07 -7.14 7.85
CA LEU A 108 9.26 -7.61 6.48
C LEU A 108 10.66 -8.20 6.27
N VAL A 109 11.67 -7.62 6.91
CA VAL A 109 13.06 -8.11 6.87
C VAL A 109 13.22 -9.38 7.71
N LYS A 110 12.72 -9.39 8.95
CA LYS A 110 12.77 -10.59 9.82
C LYS A 110 12.05 -11.80 9.22
N LEU A 111 10.99 -11.56 8.47
CA LEU A 111 10.25 -12.61 7.75
C LEU A 111 10.88 -12.98 6.39
N LYS A 112 12.04 -12.42 6.04
CA LYS A 112 12.74 -12.64 4.76
C LYS A 112 11.84 -12.36 3.54
N VAL A 113 10.91 -11.42 3.66
CA VAL A 113 10.12 -10.91 2.51
C VAL A 113 11.02 -10.05 1.63
N PHE A 114 11.88 -9.25 2.27
CA PHE A 114 12.96 -8.48 1.65
C PHE A 114 14.26 -8.74 2.43
N HIS A 115 15.40 -8.72 1.74
CA HIS A 115 16.70 -8.70 2.40
C HIS A 115 16.95 -7.34 3.07
N GLU A 116 16.51 -6.25 2.42
CA GLU A 116 16.69 -4.89 2.91
C GLU A 116 15.46 -4.02 2.65
N VAL A 117 15.10 -3.18 3.62
CA VAL A 117 14.05 -2.17 3.49
C VAL A 117 14.62 -0.80 3.83
N HIS A 118 14.38 0.20 2.98
CA HIS A 118 14.64 1.61 3.24
C HIS A 118 13.31 2.33 3.41
N LEU A 119 13.15 3.04 4.51
CA LEU A 119 12.03 3.94 4.74
C LEU A 119 12.55 5.36 4.86
N SER A 120 12.15 6.21 3.91
CA SER A 120 12.57 7.60 3.80
C SER A 120 11.38 8.53 3.92
N PHE A 121 11.55 9.63 4.64
CA PHE A 121 10.54 10.63 4.87
C PHE A 121 10.88 11.95 4.19
N LEU A 122 9.88 12.60 3.62
CA LEU A 122 10.03 13.92 3.02
C LEU A 122 10.31 14.99 4.10
N TYR A 123 11.00 16.07 3.73
CA TYR A 123 11.17 17.20 4.63
C TYR A 123 9.85 17.93 4.86
N VAL A 124 9.65 18.50 6.04
CA VAL A 124 8.51 19.39 6.24
C VAL A 124 8.66 20.59 5.32
N GLY A 125 7.63 20.87 4.51
CA GLY A 125 7.69 21.91 3.47
C GLY A 125 8.50 21.49 2.24
N HIS A 126 8.60 20.19 1.96
CA HIS A 126 9.18 19.70 0.70
C HIS A 126 8.43 20.28 -0.52
N THR A 127 9.15 20.37 -1.64
CA THR A 127 8.52 20.69 -2.94
C THR A 127 7.70 19.49 -3.43
N HIS A 128 6.80 19.71 -4.39
CA HIS A 128 6.02 18.65 -5.02
C HIS A 128 6.88 17.48 -5.50
N GLU A 129 6.46 16.27 -5.17
CA GLU A 129 7.00 15.01 -5.66
C GLU A 129 6.20 14.49 -6.87
N ASP A 130 6.64 13.39 -7.48
CA ASP A 130 5.97 12.80 -8.64
C ASP A 130 4.54 12.32 -8.34
N ILE A 131 4.26 11.90 -7.11
CA ILE A 131 2.92 11.55 -6.66
C ILE A 131 1.96 12.77 -6.62
N ASP A 132 2.47 13.96 -6.30
CA ASP A 132 1.70 15.21 -6.41
C ASP A 132 1.32 15.52 -7.85
N ALA A 133 2.22 15.22 -8.79
CA ALA A 133 1.94 15.36 -10.22
C ALA A 133 0.84 14.37 -10.66
N ALA A 134 0.87 13.13 -10.18
CA ALA A 134 -0.20 12.16 -10.43
C ALA A 134 -1.56 12.65 -9.87
N PHE A 135 -1.59 13.19 -8.66
CA PHE A 135 -2.79 13.80 -8.10
C PHE A 135 -3.26 15.04 -8.85
N SER A 136 -2.33 15.85 -9.38
CA SER A 136 -2.65 17.02 -10.19
C SER A 136 -3.35 16.64 -11.49
N VAL A 137 -2.95 15.53 -12.12
CA VAL A 137 -3.65 14.98 -13.29
C VAL A 137 -5.07 14.56 -12.94
N ILE A 138 -5.26 13.89 -11.80
CA ILE A 138 -6.60 13.51 -11.32
C ILE A 138 -7.45 14.75 -11.03
N ALA A 139 -6.89 15.76 -10.35
CA ALA A 139 -7.60 17.00 -10.06
C ALA A 139 -8.03 17.73 -11.35
N GLU A 140 -7.19 17.72 -12.38
CA GLU A 140 -7.52 18.30 -13.69
C GLU A 140 -8.63 17.52 -14.41
N LYS A 141 -8.66 16.19 -14.30
CA LYS A 141 -9.78 15.39 -14.81
C LYS A 141 -11.08 15.74 -14.08
N LEU A 142 -11.05 15.79 -12.75
CA LEU A 142 -12.23 16.15 -11.94
C LEU A 142 -12.72 17.57 -12.23
N ARG A 143 -11.84 18.53 -12.54
CA ARG A 143 -12.25 19.88 -12.97
C ARG A 143 -13.06 19.90 -14.26
N LYS A 144 -12.94 18.88 -15.10
CA LYS A 144 -13.55 18.81 -16.44
C LYS A 144 -14.60 17.73 -16.58
N THR A 145 -14.76 16.86 -15.58
CA THR A 145 -15.66 15.70 -15.65
C THR A 145 -16.31 15.45 -14.30
N ASP A 146 -17.61 15.23 -14.32
CA ASP A 146 -18.38 14.87 -13.14
C ASP A 146 -17.98 13.47 -12.64
N ALA A 147 -18.03 13.30 -11.33
CA ALA A 147 -17.99 12.00 -10.67
C ALA A 147 -19.18 11.94 -9.73
N GLU A 148 -20.32 11.53 -10.28
CA GLU A 148 -21.58 11.52 -9.57
C GLU A 148 -21.68 10.37 -8.57
N THR A 149 -20.96 9.28 -8.83
CA THR A 149 -21.02 8.04 -8.05
C THR A 149 -19.61 7.49 -7.79
N LEU A 150 -19.49 6.60 -6.80
CA LEU A 150 -18.22 5.95 -6.50
C LEU A 150 -17.64 5.18 -7.71
N PRO A 151 -18.41 4.40 -8.49
CA PRO A 151 -17.90 3.76 -9.70
C PRO A 151 -17.34 4.73 -10.74
N GLN A 152 -17.96 5.91 -10.91
CA GLN A 152 -17.44 6.93 -11.83
C GLN A 152 -16.13 7.53 -11.31
N LEU A 153 -16.03 7.79 -9.99
CA LEU A 153 -14.78 8.23 -9.37
C LEU A 153 -13.66 7.19 -9.57
N GLN A 154 -13.97 5.89 -9.41
CA GLN A 154 -13.03 4.80 -9.66
C GLN A 154 -12.51 4.82 -11.11
N GLN A 155 -13.39 5.07 -12.09
CA GLN A 155 -12.99 5.19 -13.50
C GLN A 155 -12.07 6.38 -13.75
N LEU A 156 -12.36 7.55 -13.18
CA LEU A 156 -11.50 8.73 -13.30
C LEU A 156 -10.12 8.51 -12.66
N LEU A 157 -10.07 7.73 -11.59
CA LEU A 157 -8.86 7.27 -10.91
C LEU A 157 -8.19 6.07 -11.61
N ASN A 158 -8.39 5.92 -12.93
CA ASN A 158 -7.79 4.85 -13.75
C ASN A 158 -8.05 3.44 -13.19
N GLY A 159 -9.26 3.18 -12.70
CA GLY A 159 -9.61 1.91 -12.05
C GLY A 159 -9.23 1.86 -10.56
N GLY A 160 -9.24 3.01 -9.90
CA GLY A 160 -9.04 3.13 -8.46
C GLY A 160 -9.93 2.17 -7.68
N ARG A 161 -9.42 1.62 -6.57
CA ARG A 161 -10.07 0.54 -5.85
C ARG A 161 -10.57 1.02 -4.51
N LEU A 162 -11.86 0.81 -4.22
CA LEU A 162 -12.38 0.93 -2.87
C LEU A 162 -11.61 -0.03 -1.97
N VAL A 163 -10.97 0.49 -0.91
CA VAL A 163 -10.19 -0.35 -0.01
C VAL A 163 -11.09 -0.95 1.04
N GLN A 164 -11.09 -2.28 1.09
CA GLN A 164 -11.84 -3.08 2.06
C GLN A 164 -10.94 -4.18 2.61
N GLY A 165 -11.39 -4.83 3.68
CA GLY A 165 -10.70 -5.97 4.25
C GLY A 165 -9.39 -5.59 4.93
N PHE A 166 -9.41 -4.52 5.72
CA PHE A 166 -8.26 -4.12 6.53
C PHE A 166 -8.10 -4.98 7.76
N PHE A 167 -6.85 -5.09 8.18
CA PHE A 167 -6.44 -5.77 9.39
C PHE A 167 -5.90 -4.76 10.41
N ASP A 168 -6.13 -5.02 11.70
CA ASP A 168 -5.55 -4.24 12.79
C ASP A 168 -4.09 -4.65 13.04
N ILE A 169 -3.24 -4.28 12.10
CA ILE A 169 -1.80 -4.55 12.13
C ILE A 169 -1.16 -3.84 13.32
N LYS A 170 -1.64 -2.64 13.70
CA LYS A 170 -1.19 -1.91 14.89
C LYS A 170 -1.44 -2.72 16.17
N GLY A 171 -2.66 -3.20 16.37
CA GLY A 171 -3.02 -4.03 17.52
C GLY A 171 -2.19 -5.30 17.57
N TRP A 172 -2.02 -5.96 16.42
CA TRP A 172 -1.23 -7.19 16.29
C TRP A 172 0.27 -6.99 16.55
N LEU A 173 0.86 -5.88 16.10
CA LEU A 173 2.27 -5.55 16.34
C LEU A 173 2.54 -5.06 17.76
N SER A 174 1.56 -4.45 18.42
CA SER A 174 1.75 -3.74 19.69
C SER A 174 2.47 -4.55 20.78
N PRO A 175 2.14 -5.85 21.02
CA PRO A 175 2.82 -6.65 22.03
C PRO A 175 4.31 -6.93 21.74
N CYS A 176 4.72 -6.77 20.49
CA CYS A 176 6.06 -7.08 20.01
C CYS A 176 6.92 -5.82 19.77
N LEU A 177 6.39 -4.62 20.04
CA LEU A 177 7.12 -3.37 19.86
C LEU A 177 7.89 -2.98 21.11
N ASN A 178 9.20 -2.72 20.95
CA ASN A 178 9.99 -2.05 21.97
C ASN A 178 9.61 -0.56 22.07
N ASN A 179 9.91 0.04 23.23
CA ASN A 179 9.86 1.49 23.36
C ASN A 179 11.01 2.11 22.59
N ILE A 180 10.68 2.76 21.48
CA ILE A 180 11.66 3.47 20.64
C ILE A 180 11.64 4.97 20.93
N SER A 181 12.77 5.51 21.33
CA SER A 181 12.97 6.96 21.48
C SER A 181 13.73 7.54 20.28
N HIS A 182 13.66 8.87 20.11
CA HIS A 182 14.43 9.63 19.11
C HIS A 182 14.21 9.29 17.63
N HIS A 183 13.15 8.56 17.29
CA HIS A 183 12.80 8.23 15.90
C HIS A 183 12.09 9.39 15.16
N SER A 184 11.74 10.48 15.84
CA SER A 184 11.03 11.62 15.25
C SER A 184 11.93 12.53 14.39
N LYS A 185 13.24 12.62 14.68
CA LYS A 185 14.19 13.45 13.92
C LYS A 185 14.72 12.78 12.65
N PRO A 186 15.15 11.51 12.66
CA PRO A 186 15.73 10.87 11.47
C PRO A 186 14.77 10.86 10.28
N LEU A 187 15.25 11.17 9.08
CA LEU A 187 14.45 11.09 7.86
C LEU A 187 14.64 9.80 7.09
N HIS A 188 15.69 9.04 7.37
CA HIS A 188 15.92 7.76 6.72
C HIS A 188 16.18 6.66 7.73
N PHE A 189 15.54 5.52 7.50
CA PHE A 189 15.73 4.28 8.22
C PHE A 189 16.08 3.18 7.22
N ARG A 190 17.02 2.32 7.58
CA ARG A 190 17.40 1.14 6.82
C ARG A 190 17.33 -0.07 7.72
N PHE A 191 16.68 -1.12 7.24
CA PHE A 191 16.48 -2.39 7.92
C PHE A 191 17.13 -3.47 7.07
N ASN A 192 18.04 -4.25 7.63
CA ASN A 192 18.76 -5.31 6.91
C ASN A 192 18.65 -6.65 7.64
N SER A 193 18.48 -7.74 6.88
CA SER A 193 18.38 -9.10 7.42
C SER A 193 19.78 -9.62 7.76
N GLU A 194 19.98 -10.00 9.02
CA GLU A 194 21.21 -10.68 9.44
C GLU A 194 21.07 -12.20 9.26
N ASP A 195 22.18 -12.88 8.93
CA ASP A 195 22.22 -14.33 8.63
C ASP A 195 21.59 -15.20 9.73
N ARG A 196 21.62 -14.76 11.00
CA ARG A 196 21.06 -15.49 12.15
C ARG A 196 19.58 -15.18 12.44
N GLY A 197 18.83 -14.62 11.49
CA GLY A 197 17.42 -14.26 11.67
C GLY A 197 17.19 -12.99 12.50
N GLY A 198 18.26 -12.24 12.75
CA GLY A 198 18.22 -10.89 13.31
C GLY A 198 17.85 -9.85 12.25
N ALA A 199 17.59 -8.63 12.70
CA ALA A 199 17.53 -7.47 11.83
C ALA A 199 18.42 -6.37 12.42
N SER A 200 19.19 -5.71 11.57
CA SER A 200 19.97 -4.54 11.93
C SER A 200 19.23 -3.29 11.47
N VAL A 201 19.01 -2.35 12.40
CA VAL A 201 18.31 -1.10 12.13
C VAL A 201 19.31 0.05 12.13
N PHE A 202 19.35 0.79 11.03
CA PHE A 202 20.17 1.99 10.88
C PHE A 202 19.27 3.20 10.64
N TYR A 203 19.75 4.38 11.03
CA TYR A 203 19.06 5.63 10.78
C TYR A 203 20.06 6.74 10.45
N ARG A 204 19.60 7.75 9.72
CA ARG A 204 20.32 9.01 9.54
C ARG A 204 19.35 10.18 9.47
N GLU A 205 19.84 11.35 9.89
CA GLU A 205 19.03 12.57 9.91
C GLU A 205 18.63 13.00 8.50
N ASN A 206 19.54 12.90 7.54
CA ASN A 206 19.30 13.15 6.13
C ASN A 206 20.37 12.47 5.25
N SER A 207 20.26 12.65 3.94
CA SER A 207 21.17 12.07 2.94
C SER A 207 22.64 12.46 3.10
N GLN A 208 22.94 13.61 3.74
CA GLN A 208 24.29 14.13 3.95
C GLN A 208 24.93 13.67 5.26
N ARG A 209 24.16 13.04 6.17
CA ARG A 209 24.67 12.55 7.46
C ARG A 209 25.03 11.06 7.38
N PRO A 210 26.07 10.62 8.12
CA PRO A 210 26.43 9.21 8.16
C PRO A 210 25.33 8.37 8.81
N TRP A 211 25.26 7.09 8.42
CA TRP A 211 24.39 6.12 9.06
C TRP A 211 24.83 5.88 10.51
N LYS A 212 23.84 5.84 11.40
CA LYS A 212 23.99 5.45 12.82
C LYS A 212 23.24 4.14 13.02
N THR A 213 23.78 3.26 13.85
CA THR A 213 23.11 2.01 14.24
C THR A 213 22.17 2.26 15.42
N LEU A 214 20.97 1.71 15.37
CA LEU A 214 20.05 1.71 16.49
C LEU A 214 20.47 0.63 17.48
N LYS A 215 20.66 0.99 18.76
CA LYS A 215 21.17 0.07 19.78
C LYS A 215 20.24 -1.10 20.11
N ALA A 216 18.95 -0.93 19.85
CA ALA A 216 17.93 -1.93 20.07
C ALA A 216 17.00 -1.98 18.87
N ASN A 217 16.52 -3.18 18.57
CA ASN A 217 15.54 -3.42 17.53
C ASN A 217 14.19 -2.75 17.86
N ILE A 218 13.42 -2.36 16.85
CA ILE A 218 12.07 -1.84 17.05
C ILE A 218 11.15 -2.97 17.47
N LEU A 219 11.35 -4.18 16.94
CA LEU A 219 10.65 -5.38 17.36
C LEU A 219 11.45 -6.21 18.38
N SER A 220 10.80 -6.54 19.50
CA SER A 220 11.31 -7.51 20.49
C SER A 220 11.14 -8.96 20.05
N ALA A 221 10.10 -9.25 19.26
CA ALA A 221 9.80 -10.58 18.74
C ALA A 221 9.04 -10.50 17.40
N ILE A 222 8.94 -11.63 16.69
CA ILE A 222 8.03 -11.75 15.54
C ILE A 222 6.62 -12.02 16.10
N PRO A 223 5.60 -11.21 15.73
CA PRO A 223 4.22 -11.43 16.17
C PRO A 223 3.71 -12.78 15.64
N LYS A 224 2.98 -13.51 16.49
CA LYS A 224 2.39 -14.81 16.16
C LYS A 224 0.95 -14.65 15.68
N GLY A 225 0.45 -15.64 14.93
CA GLY A 225 -0.91 -15.65 14.43
C GLY A 225 -1.18 -14.59 13.37
N GLU A 226 -2.44 -14.23 13.19
CA GLU A 226 -2.91 -13.25 12.23
C GLU A 226 -3.53 -12.05 12.96
N PRO A 227 -3.43 -10.83 12.41
CA PRO A 227 -4.15 -9.70 12.96
C PRO A 227 -5.66 -9.91 12.86
N SER A 228 -6.40 -9.31 13.80
CA SER A 228 -7.86 -9.22 13.69
C SER A 228 -8.25 -8.34 12.51
N ILE A 229 -9.47 -8.54 12.01
CA ILE A 229 -10.05 -7.63 11.03
C ILE A 229 -10.24 -6.27 11.69
N LEU A 230 -9.80 -5.22 11.01
CA LEU A 230 -10.07 -3.85 11.40
C LEU A 230 -11.52 -3.54 11.01
N PHE A 231 -12.37 -3.45 12.03
CA PHE A 231 -13.72 -2.98 11.85
C PHE A 231 -13.70 -1.49 11.55
N PRO A 232 -14.44 -1.01 10.55
CA PRO A 232 -14.48 0.40 10.17
C PRO A 232 -15.14 1.22 11.31
N PRO A 233 -14.36 1.94 12.13
CA PRO A 233 -14.87 2.53 13.37
C PRO A 233 -15.80 3.71 13.11
N ASN A 234 -15.71 4.32 11.93
CA ASN A 234 -16.30 5.63 11.62
C ASN A 234 -17.50 5.55 10.68
N PHE A 235 -18.11 4.38 10.45
CA PHE A 235 -19.33 4.30 9.63
C PHE A 235 -20.45 5.23 10.12
N LYS A 236 -20.50 5.48 11.44
CA LYS A 236 -21.46 6.38 12.08
C LYS A 236 -21.17 7.87 11.82
N ASN A 237 -19.98 8.21 11.34
CA ASN A 237 -19.59 9.60 11.07
C ASN A 237 -20.08 10.09 9.70
N ILE A 238 -20.57 9.18 8.85
CA ILE A 238 -21.25 9.57 7.62
C ILE A 238 -22.59 10.21 8.00
N ASN A 239 -22.77 11.48 7.68
CA ASN A 239 -24.03 12.19 7.87
C ASN A 239 -25.08 11.71 6.85
N ILE A 240 -25.70 10.57 7.11
CA ILE A 240 -26.64 9.91 6.21
C ILE A 240 -27.83 10.81 5.86
N SER A 241 -28.42 11.49 6.86
CA SER A 241 -29.60 12.33 6.64
C SER A 241 -29.28 13.58 5.80
N GLY A 242 -28.14 14.21 6.07
CA GLY A 242 -27.62 15.31 5.26
C GLY A 242 -27.26 14.86 3.85
N LEU A 243 -26.60 13.71 3.72
CA LEU A 243 -26.26 13.11 2.43
C LEU A 243 -27.52 12.86 1.60
N LYS A 244 -28.54 12.20 2.16
CA LYS A 244 -29.83 11.98 1.51
C LYS A 244 -30.46 13.29 1.05
N THR A 245 -30.50 14.31 1.92
CA THR A 245 -31.02 15.64 1.57
C THR A 245 -30.26 16.27 0.40
N ASN A 246 -28.92 16.16 0.39
CA ASN A 246 -28.09 16.66 -0.71
C ASN A 246 -28.34 15.90 -2.02
N ILE A 247 -28.50 14.57 -1.97
CA ILE A 247 -28.81 13.75 -3.14
C ILE A 247 -30.19 14.12 -3.72
N ASP A 248 -31.21 14.26 -2.88
CA ASP A 248 -32.57 14.64 -3.31
C ASP A 248 -32.57 16.03 -3.96
N ARG A 249 -31.85 16.99 -3.39
CA ARG A 249 -31.68 18.34 -3.97
C ARG A 249 -30.92 18.32 -5.30
N SER A 250 -30.01 17.37 -5.47
CA SER A 250 -29.20 17.22 -6.68
C SER A 250 -29.84 16.31 -7.74
N GLN A 251 -31.07 15.83 -7.53
CA GLN A 251 -31.71 14.83 -8.40
C GLN A 251 -31.67 15.20 -9.89
N PHE A 252 -31.85 16.47 -10.21
CA PHE A 252 -31.88 16.97 -11.59
C PHE A 252 -30.50 17.33 -12.17
N GLN A 253 -29.44 17.29 -11.36
CA GLN A 253 -28.05 17.48 -11.83
C GLN A 253 -27.43 16.18 -12.34
N PHE A 254 -27.89 15.02 -11.87
CA PHE A 254 -27.39 13.74 -12.36
C PHE A 254 -27.63 13.60 -13.86
N THR A 255 -26.56 13.23 -14.57
CA THR A 255 -26.56 13.05 -16.02
C THR A 255 -27.60 12.02 -16.46
N ASP A 256 -27.85 11.00 -15.62
CA ASP A 256 -28.85 9.99 -15.88
C ASP A 256 -29.52 9.42 -14.60
N LYS A 257 -30.65 8.73 -14.79
CA LYS A 257 -31.44 8.14 -13.68
C LYS A 257 -30.72 7.01 -12.94
N THR A 258 -29.67 6.41 -13.51
CA THR A 258 -28.91 5.33 -12.89
C THR A 258 -28.02 5.84 -11.76
N SER A 259 -27.39 7.01 -11.90
CA SER A 259 -26.62 7.64 -10.80
C SER A 259 -27.48 7.91 -9.57
N TYR A 260 -28.67 8.49 -9.77
CA TYR A 260 -29.60 8.72 -8.67
C TYR A 260 -30.05 7.41 -8.01
N ARG A 261 -30.41 6.40 -8.79
CA ARG A 261 -30.78 5.06 -8.26
C ARG A 261 -29.63 4.40 -7.52
N TRP A 262 -28.39 4.59 -7.98
CA TRP A 262 -27.20 4.11 -7.28
C TRP A 262 -27.09 4.74 -5.89
N TRP A 263 -27.33 6.05 -5.75
CA TRP A 263 -27.33 6.72 -4.46
C TRP A 263 -28.40 6.20 -3.51
N ILE A 264 -29.63 6.02 -4.00
CA ILE A 264 -30.71 5.46 -3.16
C ILE A 264 -30.33 4.09 -2.61
N LYS A 265 -29.74 3.23 -3.45
CA LYS A 265 -29.24 1.91 -3.03
C LYS A 265 -28.07 2.05 -2.04
N PHE A 266 -27.09 2.88 -2.35
CA PHE A 266 -25.89 3.08 -1.52
C PHE A 266 -26.24 3.63 -0.14
N ILE A 267 -27.09 4.65 -0.05
CA ILE A 267 -27.57 5.21 1.22
C ILE A 267 -28.31 4.14 2.03
N THR A 268 -29.19 3.37 1.39
CA THR A 268 -29.90 2.27 2.05
C THR A 268 -28.93 1.23 2.61
N GLU A 269 -27.87 0.88 1.87
CA GLU A 269 -26.84 -0.05 2.34
C GLU A 269 -26.07 0.52 3.54
N ILE A 270 -25.67 1.80 3.51
CA ILE A 270 -25.00 2.46 4.64
C ILE A 270 -25.91 2.54 5.86
N GLU A 271 -27.18 2.92 5.70
CA GLU A 271 -28.16 2.93 6.78
C GLU A 271 -28.30 1.57 7.44
N GLN A 272 -28.33 0.51 6.65
CA GLN A 272 -28.40 -0.85 7.17
C GLN A 272 -27.12 -1.26 7.92
N MET A 273 -25.95 -0.86 7.43
CA MET A 273 -24.67 -1.12 8.10
C MET A 273 -24.55 -0.34 9.41
N ALA A 274 -24.93 0.94 9.43
CA ALA A 274 -24.90 1.76 10.64
C ALA A 274 -25.75 1.19 11.80
N ASN A 275 -26.79 0.42 11.46
CA ASN A 275 -27.75 -0.15 12.41
C ASN A 275 -27.57 -1.65 12.70
N SER A 276 -26.58 -2.34 12.12
CA SER A 276 -26.40 -3.78 12.29
C SER A 276 -24.93 -4.18 12.39
N ALA A 277 -24.53 -4.67 13.57
CA ALA A 277 -23.16 -5.15 13.81
C ALA A 277 -22.77 -6.31 12.87
N GLU A 278 -23.70 -7.24 12.61
CA GLU A 278 -23.50 -8.35 11.68
C GLU A 278 -23.20 -7.86 10.24
N LYS A 279 -23.91 -6.81 9.78
CA LYS A 279 -23.67 -6.23 8.47
C LYS A 279 -22.34 -5.50 8.39
N VAL A 280 -21.94 -4.78 9.45
CA VAL A 280 -20.60 -4.16 9.54
C VAL A 280 -19.52 -5.23 9.51
N GLU A 281 -19.70 -6.33 10.22
CA GLU A 281 -18.76 -7.44 10.20
C GLU A 281 -18.64 -8.06 8.81
N LYS A 282 -19.78 -8.32 8.15
CA LYS A 282 -19.79 -8.81 6.77
C LYS A 282 -19.13 -7.84 5.80
N TYR A 283 -19.32 -6.54 5.97
CA TYR A 283 -18.66 -5.50 5.19
C TYR A 283 -17.14 -5.50 5.41
N ALA A 284 -16.70 -5.48 6.67
CA ALA A 284 -15.29 -5.47 7.05
C ALA A 284 -14.54 -6.72 6.55
N LYS A 285 -15.23 -7.87 6.47
CA LYS A 285 -14.70 -9.13 5.91
C LYS A 285 -14.57 -9.15 4.39
N ARG A 286 -15.17 -8.20 3.66
CA ARG A 286 -15.10 -8.19 2.19
C ARG A 286 -13.65 -7.98 1.75
N GLN A 287 -13.16 -8.89 0.91
CA GLN A 287 -11.78 -8.86 0.41
C GLN A 287 -10.72 -8.89 1.53
N ALA A 288 -11.11 -9.29 2.74
CA ALA A 288 -10.18 -9.49 3.85
C ALA A 288 -9.42 -10.79 3.60
N PHE A 289 -8.14 -10.63 3.25
CA PHE A 289 -7.24 -11.75 3.03
C PHE A 289 -5.86 -11.36 3.56
N TRP A 290 -5.36 -12.09 4.55
CA TRP A 290 -4.09 -11.76 5.17
C TRP A 290 -2.93 -12.13 4.26
N LEU A 291 -2.30 -11.12 3.66
CA LEU A 291 -1.37 -11.32 2.53
C LEU A 291 0.05 -11.70 2.97
N LEU A 292 0.45 -11.36 4.20
CA LEU A 292 1.84 -11.48 4.64
C LEU A 292 2.41 -12.90 4.52
N PRO A 293 1.70 -13.99 4.88
CA PRO A 293 2.22 -15.36 4.74
C PRO A 293 2.54 -15.75 3.29
N TYR A 294 1.83 -15.15 2.32
CA TYR A 294 2.06 -15.38 0.90
C TYR A 294 3.22 -14.56 0.34
N LEU A 295 3.75 -13.61 1.11
CA LEU A 295 4.92 -12.81 0.77
C LEU A 295 6.23 -13.37 1.30
N VAL A 296 6.19 -14.32 2.24
CA VAL A 296 7.39 -14.96 2.76
C VAL A 296 8.02 -15.81 1.66
N ASN A 297 9.31 -15.60 1.39
CA ASN A 297 10.06 -16.46 0.48
C ASN A 297 10.30 -17.81 1.16
N LYS A 298 9.50 -18.82 0.81
CA LYS A 298 9.75 -20.22 1.21
C LYS A 298 11.01 -20.80 0.56
N THR A 299 11.62 -20.07 -0.38
CA THR A 299 12.76 -20.50 -1.22
C THR A 299 14.13 -20.38 -0.55
N THR A 300 14.23 -19.90 0.70
CA THR A 300 15.46 -20.04 1.52
C THR A 300 15.49 -21.38 2.26
N ARG A 301 15.20 -22.47 1.54
CA ARG A 301 15.77 -23.80 1.78
C ARG A 301 16.77 -24.04 0.65
N TYR A 302 17.91 -23.38 0.69
CA TYR A 302 19.15 -23.96 0.20
C TYR A 302 19.71 -24.65 1.45
N VAL A 303 19.29 -25.88 1.72
CA VAL A 303 20.06 -27.10 1.40
C VAL A 303 21.43 -27.02 2.10
N ASP A 304 21.40 -27.25 3.41
CA ASP A 304 22.47 -27.92 4.16
C ASP A 304 22.30 -29.45 4.01
N GLU A 305 22.04 -29.92 2.78
CA GLU A 305 22.11 -31.33 2.42
C GLU A 305 23.06 -31.42 1.24
N GLU A 306 24.28 -31.89 1.50
CA GLU A 306 25.17 -32.43 0.48
C GLU A 306 24.44 -33.57 -0.24
N GLU A 307 23.61 -33.27 -1.23
CA GLU A 307 23.27 -34.24 -2.27
C GLU A 307 24.50 -34.36 -3.16
N GLU A 308 25.26 -35.44 -2.95
CA GLU A 308 26.31 -35.89 -3.85
C GLU A 308 25.79 -35.81 -5.30
N LEU A 309 26.44 -34.96 -6.10
CA LEU A 309 26.18 -34.90 -7.53
C LEU A 309 26.29 -36.30 -8.11
N ASN A 310 25.21 -36.80 -8.71
CA ASN A 310 25.21 -38.05 -9.46
C ASN A 310 26.37 -37.99 -10.48
N PRO A 311 27.40 -38.86 -10.38
CA PRO A 311 28.61 -38.78 -11.21
C PRO A 311 28.32 -38.81 -12.70
N SER A 312 27.21 -39.44 -13.10
CA SER A 312 26.77 -39.48 -14.50
C SER A 312 26.31 -38.13 -15.06
N LEU A 313 25.83 -37.22 -14.20
CA LEU A 313 25.36 -35.89 -14.61
C LEU A 313 26.53 -34.92 -14.81
N ALA A 314 27.58 -35.02 -13.97
CA ALA A 314 28.82 -34.25 -14.13
C ALA A 314 29.55 -34.64 -15.43
N GLU A 315 29.59 -35.94 -15.74
CA GLU A 315 30.25 -36.45 -16.95
C GLU A 315 29.47 -36.14 -18.25
N ALA A 316 28.16 -35.92 -18.15
CA ALA A 316 27.32 -35.46 -19.27
C ALA A 316 27.52 -33.96 -19.54
N LEU A 317 27.65 -33.14 -18.48
CA LEU A 317 27.89 -31.71 -18.58
C LEU A 317 29.29 -31.38 -19.13
N ASP A 318 30.32 -32.16 -18.77
CA ASP A 318 31.66 -31.99 -19.36
C ASP A 318 31.71 -32.37 -20.84
N ARG A 319 30.95 -33.40 -21.26
CA ARG A 319 30.82 -33.76 -22.70
C ARG A 319 30.14 -32.66 -23.52
N GLU A 320 29.06 -32.05 -23.01
CA GLU A 320 28.41 -30.92 -23.70
C GLU A 320 29.30 -29.68 -23.78
N LEU A 321 30.15 -29.42 -22.77
CA LEU A 321 31.07 -28.28 -22.78
C LEU A 321 32.22 -28.44 -23.77
N ASP A 322 32.71 -29.66 -24.00
CA ASP A 322 33.75 -29.93 -25.00
C ASP A 322 33.19 -29.90 -26.43
N ASP A 323 31.99 -30.43 -26.68
CA ASP A 323 31.34 -30.35 -28.00
C ASP A 323 31.03 -28.89 -28.40
N HIS A 324 30.63 -28.05 -27.44
CA HIS A 324 30.42 -26.62 -27.70
C HIS A 324 31.73 -25.84 -27.96
N ARG A 325 32.87 -26.30 -27.43
CA ARG A 325 34.18 -25.68 -27.72
C ARG A 325 34.71 -26.01 -29.11
N VAL A 326 34.39 -27.20 -29.64
CA VAL A 326 34.77 -27.61 -31.01
C VAL A 326 33.99 -26.80 -32.06
N ILE A 327 32.68 -26.63 -31.86
CA ILE A 327 31.80 -25.89 -32.80
C ILE A 327 32.20 -24.39 -32.90
N ILE A 328 32.68 -23.79 -31.80
CA ILE A 328 33.12 -22.38 -31.81
C ILE A 328 34.46 -22.19 -32.53
N LYS A 329 35.34 -23.21 -32.56
CA LYS A 329 36.61 -23.15 -33.30
C LYS A 329 36.41 -23.30 -34.81
N GLU A 330 35.55 -24.21 -35.27
CA GLU A 330 35.31 -24.42 -36.70
C GLU A 330 34.64 -23.20 -37.37
N ASN A 331 33.70 -22.55 -36.69
CA ASN A 331 33.04 -21.35 -37.22
C ASN A 331 33.96 -20.11 -37.30
N LYS A 332 35.08 -20.07 -36.56
CA LYS A 332 36.06 -18.98 -36.67
C LYS A 332 37.07 -19.14 -37.81
N SER A 333 37.26 -20.36 -38.35
CA SER A 333 38.10 -20.59 -39.53
C SER A 333 37.36 -20.36 -40.85
N ALA A 334 36.03 -20.32 -40.86
CA ALA A 334 35.21 -20.09 -42.06
C ALA A 334 34.91 -18.60 -42.35
N MET A 335 35.37 -17.67 -41.50
CA MET A 335 35.20 -16.21 -41.66
C MET A 335 36.54 -15.47 -41.85
N LYS A 336 37.49 -16.05 -42.58
CA LYS A 336 38.68 -15.35 -43.07
C LYS A 336 38.90 -15.56 -44.55
#